data_AF-A0A510WRK0-F1
#
_entry.id   AF-A0A510WRK0-F1
#
_cell.length_a   1.000
_cell.length_b   1.000
_cell.length_c   1.000
_cell.angle_alpha   90.00
_cell.angle_beta   90.00
_cell.angle_gamma   90.00
#
_symmetry.space_group_name_H-M   'P 1'
#
loop_
_entity.id
_entity.type
_entity.pdbx_description
1 polymer ?
#
loop_
_entity_poly.entity_id
_entity_poly.type
_entity_poly.pdbx_seq_one_letter_code
_entity_poly.pdbx_strand_id
1 'polypeptide(L)'
;MFKDVGWNNIIQYTFWITVVVFISITIWGFLTKRKDYDHPILNYCFIGSIVVGIFNIFWGWSWLNIILDIIDIIIVSLFIYFDTIKIKQHARKVMTFSKRVKFLNILKDAGNIYLDFLVIWSSLFDLMAESED
;
A
#
# COMPACT_ATOMS: atom_id res chain seq x y z
N MET A 1 9.71 17.74 -17.20
CA MET A 1 8.59 18.41 -16.50
C MET A 1 8.72 18.36 -14.97
N PHE A 2 9.54 17.46 -14.39
CA PHE A 2 9.73 17.36 -12.93
C PHE A 2 11.13 17.79 -12.42
N LYS A 3 11.97 18.41 -13.26
CA LYS A 3 13.39 18.63 -12.94
C LYS A 3 13.69 19.79 -11.97
N ASP A 4 12.67 20.49 -11.49
CA ASP A 4 12.80 21.70 -10.64
C ASP A 4 11.98 21.59 -9.34
N VAL A 5 11.73 20.37 -8.84
CA VAL A 5 10.94 20.16 -7.63
C VAL A 5 11.92 20.05 -6.43
N GLY A 6 11.94 21.04 -5.55
CA GLY A 6 12.74 20.92 -4.32
C GLY A 6 12.21 19.81 -3.39
N TRP A 7 13.06 19.19 -2.57
CA TRP A 7 12.71 18.08 -1.65
C TRP A 7 11.41 18.28 -0.86
N ASN A 8 11.16 19.48 -0.34
CA ASN A 8 9.93 19.81 0.38
C ASN A 8 8.67 19.66 -0.50
N ASN A 9 8.81 19.97 -1.79
CA ASN A 9 7.73 19.85 -2.76
C ASN A 9 7.49 18.38 -3.12
N ILE A 10 8.55 17.56 -3.29
CA ILE A 10 8.42 16.12 -3.57
C ILE A 10 7.62 15.44 -2.46
N ILE A 11 8.02 15.64 -1.21
CA ILE A 11 7.37 15.07 -0.02
C ILE A 11 5.89 15.44 0.02
N GLN A 12 5.56 16.70 -0.26
CA GLN A 12 4.18 17.17 -0.30
C GLN A 12 3.39 16.54 -1.46
N TYR A 13 3.95 16.54 -2.66
CA TYR A 13 3.29 15.98 -3.84
C TYR A 13 3.04 14.49 -3.71
N THR A 14 4.06 13.72 -3.30
CA THR A 14 3.93 12.27 -3.13
C THR A 14 2.92 11.95 -2.04
N PHE A 15 2.92 12.69 -0.93
CA PHE A 15 1.92 12.52 0.13
C PHE A 15 0.50 12.79 -0.37
N TRP A 16 0.27 13.91 -1.07
CA TRP A 16 -1.05 14.24 -1.61
C TRP A 16 -1.52 13.22 -2.67
N ILE A 17 -0.62 12.75 -3.52
CA ILE A 17 -0.92 11.68 -4.49
C ILE A 17 -1.29 10.40 -3.75
N THR A 18 -0.52 9.98 -2.74
CA THR A 18 -0.86 8.82 -1.90
C THR A 18 -2.25 8.97 -1.28
N VAL A 19 -2.56 10.13 -0.71
CA VAL A 19 -3.89 10.40 -0.12
C VAL A 19 -4.99 10.20 -1.15
N VAL A 20 -4.83 10.74 -2.36
CA VAL A 20 -5.83 10.60 -3.44
C VAL A 20 -5.98 9.15 -3.89
N VAL A 21 -4.86 8.44 -4.10
CA VAL A 21 -4.84 7.02 -4.49
C VAL A 21 -5.51 6.17 -3.41
N PHE A 22 -5.11 6.35 -2.16
CA PHE A 22 -5.63 5.64 -1.01
C PHE A 22 -7.14 5.85 -0.87
N ILE A 23 -7.61 7.11 -0.85
CA ILE A 23 -9.04 7.42 -0.75
C ILE A 23 -9.82 6.81 -1.92
N SER A 24 -9.31 6.91 -3.14
CA SER A 24 -9.98 6.38 -4.34
C SER A 24 -10.18 4.87 -4.26
N ILE A 25 -9.13 4.13 -3.90
CA ILE A 25 -9.16 2.67 -3.77
C ILE A 25 -10.04 2.25 -2.59
N THR A 26 -9.91 2.91 -1.43
CA THR A 26 -10.73 2.62 -0.26
C THR A 26 -12.21 2.85 -0.55
N ILE A 27 -12.59 3.96 -1.19
CA ILE A 27 -13.99 4.18 -1.61
C ILE A 27 -14.45 3.04 -2.51
N TRP A 28 -13.64 2.66 -3.50
CA TRP A 28 -13.97 1.55 -4.40
C TRP A 28 -14.17 0.22 -3.66
N GLY A 29 -13.29 -0.11 -2.71
CA GLY A 29 -13.40 -1.28 -1.83
C GLY A 29 -14.60 -1.23 -0.88
N PHE A 30 -15.04 -0.06 -0.46
CA PHE A 30 -16.27 0.10 0.32
C PHE A 30 -17.52 -0.13 -0.53
N LEU A 31 -17.55 0.42 -1.74
CA LEU A 31 -18.70 0.33 -2.65
C LEU A 31 -18.88 -1.07 -3.27
N THR A 32 -17.80 -1.82 -3.46
CA THR A 32 -17.88 -3.15 -4.09
C THR A 32 -18.77 -4.13 -3.32
N LYS A 33 -19.52 -4.98 -4.03
CA LYS A 33 -20.34 -6.04 -3.44
C LYS A 33 -19.57 -7.35 -3.18
N ARG A 34 -18.30 -7.39 -3.59
CA ARG A 34 -17.40 -8.53 -3.41
C ARG A 34 -17.32 -8.95 -1.94
N LYS A 35 -17.33 -10.26 -1.69
CA LYS A 35 -17.29 -10.86 -0.34
C LYS A 35 -16.01 -11.66 -0.07
N ASP A 36 -15.24 -11.95 -1.10
CA ASP A 36 -13.93 -12.56 -1.02
C ASP A 36 -12.87 -11.46 -0.88
N TYR A 37 -12.10 -11.56 0.21
CA TYR A 37 -10.97 -10.70 0.54
C TYR A 37 -9.67 -11.52 0.71
N ASP A 38 -9.74 -12.83 0.48
CA ASP A 38 -8.59 -13.71 0.58
C ASP A 38 -7.82 -13.70 -0.75
N HIS A 39 -6.54 -13.33 -0.68
CA HIS A 39 -5.65 -13.18 -1.84
C HIS A 39 -4.26 -13.72 -1.53
N PRO A 40 -4.10 -15.06 -1.51
CA PRO A 40 -2.81 -15.68 -1.22
C PRO A 40 -1.74 -15.30 -2.24
N ILE A 41 -2.10 -15.18 -3.53
CA ILE A 41 -1.18 -14.81 -4.60
C ILE A 41 -0.53 -13.44 -4.34
N LEU A 42 -1.32 -12.48 -3.84
CA LEU A 42 -0.86 -11.11 -3.62
C LEU A 42 0.21 -11.06 -2.51
N ASN A 43 0.05 -11.85 -1.45
CA ASN A 43 1.06 -12.01 -0.40
C ASN A 43 2.38 -12.57 -0.95
N TYR A 44 2.31 -13.57 -1.84
CA TYR A 44 3.52 -14.13 -2.46
C TYR A 44 4.18 -13.15 -3.43
N CYS A 45 3.41 -12.38 -4.19
CA CYS A 45 3.94 -11.31 -5.05
C CYS A 45 4.68 -10.24 -4.22
N PHE A 46 4.09 -9.83 -3.09
CA PHE A 46 4.70 -8.85 -2.19
C PHE A 46 6.00 -9.34 -1.58
N ILE A 47 6.01 -10.59 -1.08
CA ILE A 47 7.24 -11.23 -0.58
C ILE A 47 8.28 -11.32 -1.70
N GLY A 48 7.86 -11.64 -2.92
CA GLY A 48 8.74 -11.65 -4.10
C GLY A 48 9.40 -10.30 -4.36
N SER A 49 8.62 -9.21 -4.31
CA SER A 49 9.15 -7.84 -4.44
C SER A 49 10.21 -7.53 -3.39
N ILE A 50 9.92 -7.84 -2.11
CA ILE A 50 10.88 -7.65 -1.01
C ILE A 50 12.17 -8.43 -1.26
N VAL A 51 12.07 -9.69 -1.68
CA VAL A 51 13.25 -10.53 -1.96
C VAL A 51 14.09 -9.92 -3.08
N VAL A 52 13.46 -9.49 -4.18
CA VAL A 52 14.17 -8.83 -5.28
C VAL A 52 14.81 -7.52 -4.83
N GLY A 53 14.12 -6.72 -4.01
CA GLY A 53 14.67 -5.50 -3.40
C GLY A 53 15.91 -5.77 -2.54
N ILE A 54 15.88 -6.82 -1.71
CA ILE A 54 17.04 -7.25 -0.92
C ILE A 54 18.21 -7.62 -1.83
N PHE A 55 17.97 -8.34 -2.92
CA PHE A 55 19.02 -8.63 -3.88
C PHE A 55 19.52 -7.34 -4.54
N ASN A 56 18.64 -6.40 -4.91
CA ASN A 56 19.05 -5.16 -5.56
C ASN A 56 19.98 -4.30 -4.70
N ILE A 57 19.91 -4.38 -3.36
CA ILE A 57 20.87 -3.70 -2.47
C ILE A 57 22.33 -4.10 -2.77
N PHE A 58 22.57 -5.34 -3.23
CA PHE A 58 23.93 -5.81 -3.55
C PHE A 58 24.42 -5.36 -4.93
N TRP A 59 23.52 -5.15 -5.91
CA TRP A 59 23.88 -4.74 -7.27
C TRP A 59 23.77 -3.23 -7.52
N GLY A 60 22.87 -2.55 -6.81
CA GLY A 60 22.65 -1.11 -6.89
C GLY A 60 22.13 -0.63 -8.25
N TRP A 61 21.29 -1.41 -8.93
CA TRP A 61 20.78 -1.01 -10.23
C TRP A 61 19.61 -0.03 -10.07
N SER A 62 19.84 1.24 -10.43
CA SER A 62 18.84 2.32 -10.41
C SER A 62 17.56 1.98 -11.19
N TRP A 63 17.69 1.40 -12.39
CA TRP A 63 16.51 1.02 -13.18
C TRP A 63 15.67 -0.12 -12.55
N LEU A 64 16.28 -0.97 -11.72
CA LEU A 64 15.53 -1.98 -10.95
C LEU A 64 14.77 -1.36 -9.79
N ASN A 65 15.29 -0.29 -9.16
CA ASN A 65 14.55 0.44 -8.11
C ASN A 65 13.22 0.95 -8.67
N ILE A 66 13.28 1.65 -9.81
CA ILE A 66 12.10 2.19 -10.50
C ILE A 66 11.05 1.09 -10.76
N ILE A 67 11.49 -0.09 -11.23
CA ILE A 67 10.59 -1.21 -11.51
C ILE A 67 9.97 -1.73 -10.20
N LEU A 68 10.76 -1.88 -9.14
CA LEU A 68 10.29 -2.34 -7.84
C LEU A 68 9.28 -1.37 -7.24
N ASP A 69 9.53 -0.07 -7.31
CA ASP A 69 8.61 0.95 -6.81
C ASP A 69 7.25 0.89 -7.52
N ILE A 70 7.27 0.75 -8.85
CA ILE A 70 6.03 0.58 -9.64
C ILE A 70 5.29 -0.71 -9.24
N ILE A 71 6.02 -1.82 -9.05
CA ILE A 71 5.44 -3.10 -8.63
C ILE A 71 4.82 -2.97 -7.23
N ASP A 72 5.52 -2.35 -6.29
CA ASP A 72 5.04 -2.15 -4.92
C ASP A 72 3.78 -1.28 -4.89
N ILE A 73 3.75 -0.19 -5.66
CA ILE A 73 2.55 0.65 -5.80
C ILE A 73 1.36 -0.18 -6.29
N ILE A 74 1.54 -1.05 -7.29
CA ILE A 74 0.47 -1.88 -7.85
C ILE A 74 0.00 -2.92 -6.82
N ILE A 75 0.94 -3.66 -6.21
CA ILE A 75 0.64 -4.73 -5.25
C ILE A 75 -0.07 -4.15 -4.03
N VAL A 76 0.45 -3.06 -3.47
CA VAL A 76 -0.12 -2.44 -2.27
C VAL A 76 -1.45 -1.76 -2.57
N SER A 77 -1.63 -1.18 -3.75
CA SER A 77 -2.96 -0.71 -4.20
C SER A 77 -4.00 -1.83 -4.19
N LEU A 78 -3.61 -3.04 -4.61
CA LEU A 78 -4.49 -4.22 -4.52
C LEU A 78 -4.71 -4.65 -3.07
N PHE A 79 -3.70 -4.57 -2.20
CA PHE A 79 -3.88 -4.85 -0.77
C PHE A 79 -4.89 -3.93 -0.12
N ILE A 80 -4.80 -2.61 -0.35
CA ILE A 80 -5.76 -1.64 0.18
C ILE A 80 -7.18 -2.00 -0.24
N TYR A 81 -7.38 -2.40 -1.50
CA TYR A 81 -8.69 -2.83 -1.98
C TYR A 81 -9.21 -4.05 -1.19
N PHE A 82 -8.38 -5.09 -1.00
CA PHE A 82 -8.77 -6.30 -0.27
C PHE A 82 -8.94 -6.09 1.23
N ASP A 83 -8.04 -5.35 1.87
CA ASP A 83 -8.11 -5.03 3.29
C ASP A 83 -9.31 -4.12 3.60
N THR A 84 -9.70 -3.23 2.67
CA THR A 84 -10.96 -2.47 2.79
C THR A 84 -12.19 -3.39 2.79
N ILE A 85 -12.24 -4.39 1.90
CA ILE A 85 -13.34 -5.37 1.86
C ILE A 85 -13.38 -6.18 3.15
N LYS A 86 -12.22 -6.61 3.66
CA LYS A 86 -12.07 -7.37 4.91
C LYS A 86 -12.55 -6.56 6.11
N ILE A 87 -12.17 -5.29 6.22
CA ILE A 87 -12.62 -4.36 7.27
C ILE A 87 -14.14 -4.20 7.23
N LYS A 88 -14.72 -4.00 6.05
CA LYS A 88 -16.19 -3.93 5.90
C LYS A 88 -16.87 -5.18 6.44
N GLN A 89 -16.27 -6.35 6.27
CA GLN A 89 -16.83 -7.61 6.76
C GLN A 89 -16.60 -7.84 8.26
N HIS A 90 -15.43 -7.51 8.78
CA HIS A 90 -15.15 -7.53 10.21
C HIS A 90 -16.09 -6.58 10.97
N ALA A 91 -16.34 -5.37 10.43
CA ALA A 91 -17.28 -4.41 10.98
C ALA A 91 -18.72 -4.96 11.06
N ARG A 92 -19.17 -5.73 10.05
CA ARG A 92 -20.48 -6.39 10.08
C ARG A 92 -20.57 -7.51 11.12
N LYS A 93 -19.47 -8.21 11.37
CA LYS A 93 -19.38 -9.33 12.34
C LYS A 93 -19.00 -8.84 13.75
N VAL A 94 -18.79 -7.54 13.95
CA VAL A 94 -18.21 -7.02 15.20
C VAL A 94 -19.08 -7.26 16.44
N MET A 95 -20.40 -7.40 16.24
CA MET A 95 -21.36 -7.65 17.34
C MET A 95 -21.33 -9.08 17.85
N THR A 96 -20.77 -10.03 17.09
CA THR A 96 -20.70 -11.45 17.48
C THR A 96 -19.41 -11.82 18.22
N PHE A 97 -18.43 -10.92 18.28
CA PHE A 97 -17.13 -11.18 18.92
C PHE A 97 -17.10 -10.73 20.38
N SER A 98 -16.28 -11.42 21.19
CA SER A 98 -15.93 -10.94 22.53
C SER A 98 -15.18 -9.60 22.45
N LYS A 99 -15.27 -8.77 23.50
CA LYS A 99 -14.62 -7.43 23.54
C LYS A 99 -13.13 -7.50 23.19
N ARG A 100 -12.41 -8.53 23.67
CA ARG A 100 -10.98 -8.73 23.38
C ARG A 100 -10.72 -9.00 21.91
N VAL A 101 -11.47 -9.93 21.30
CA VAL A 101 -11.29 -10.30 19.88
C VAL A 101 -11.63 -9.12 18.98
N LYS A 102 -12.69 -8.37 19.30
CA LYS A 102 -13.06 -7.14 18.60
C LYS A 102 -11.92 -6.12 18.58
N PHE A 103 -11.32 -5.83 19.75
CA PHE A 103 -10.23 -4.86 19.85
C PHE A 103 -9.01 -5.27 19.02
N LEU A 104 -8.59 -6.54 19.11
CA LEU A 104 -7.45 -7.05 18.35
C LEU A 104 -7.69 -7.00 16.84
N ASN A 105 -8.90 -7.33 16.37
CA ASN A 105 -9.23 -7.25 14.95
C ASN A 105 -9.17 -5.81 14.44
N ILE A 106 -9.74 -4.85 15.17
CA ILE A 106 -9.69 -3.43 14.79
C ILE A 106 -8.24 -2.93 14.73
N LEU A 107 -7.43 -3.29 15.73
CA LEU A 107 -6.02 -2.89 15.76
C LEU A 107 -5.23 -3.47 14.59
N LYS A 108 -5.43 -4.76 14.29
CA LYS A 108 -4.80 -5.44 13.16
C LYS A 108 -5.22 -4.79 11.83
N ASP A 109 -6.51 -4.58 11.65
CA ASP A 109 -7.06 -4.01 10.43
C ASP A 109 -6.58 -2.57 10.19
N ALA A 110 -6.59 -1.73 11.23
CA ALA A 110 -6.07 -0.35 11.15
C ALA A 110 -4.55 -0.33 10.92
N GLY A 111 -3.81 -1.23 11.57
CA GLY A 111 -2.37 -1.37 11.38
C GLY A 111 -2.01 -1.76 9.96
N ASN A 112 -2.73 -2.73 9.38
CA ASN A 112 -2.56 -3.13 7.98
C ASN A 112 -2.75 -1.95 7.02
N ILE A 113 -3.90 -1.26 7.13
CA ILE A 113 -4.21 -0.10 6.27
C ILE A 113 -3.14 1.00 6.40
N TYR A 114 -2.64 1.23 7.62
CA TYR A 114 -1.60 2.22 7.86
C TYR A 114 -0.28 1.83 7.19
N LEU A 115 0.12 0.55 7.27
CA LEU A 115 1.31 0.05 6.60
C LEU A 115 1.18 0.16 5.09
N ASP A 116 0.03 -0.20 4.52
CA ASP A 116 -0.22 -0.06 3.09
C ASP A 116 -0.08 1.40 2.62
N PHE A 117 -0.61 2.35 3.40
CA PHE A 117 -0.46 3.78 3.12
C PHE A 117 1.01 4.20 3.10
N LEU A 118 1.79 3.77 4.10
CA LEU A 118 3.21 4.11 4.19
C LEU A 118 4.01 3.54 3.03
N VAL A 119 3.75 2.29 2.62
CA VAL A 119 4.49 1.67 1.52
C VAL A 119 4.20 2.38 0.19
N ILE A 120 2.94 2.73 -0.11
CA ILE A 120 2.66 3.53 -1.32
C ILE A 120 3.38 4.87 -1.26
N TRP A 121 3.37 5.53 -0.10
CA TRP A 121 4.02 6.82 0.03
C TRP A 121 5.53 6.73 -0.15
N SER A 122 6.20 5.75 0.46
CA SER A 122 7.65 5.55 0.27
C SER A 122 7.98 5.18 -1.17
N SER A 123 7.26 4.24 -1.79
CA SER A 123 7.55 3.85 -3.18
C SER A 123 7.29 4.99 -4.17
N LEU A 124 6.26 5.82 -3.97
CA LEU A 124 6.06 7.02 -4.78
C LEU A 124 7.14 8.07 -4.55
N PHE A 125 7.63 8.19 -3.32
CA PHE A 125 8.70 9.10 -2.98
C PHE A 125 10.02 8.67 -3.63
N ASP A 126 10.41 7.41 -3.48
CA ASP A 126 11.62 6.85 -4.08
C ASP A 126 11.57 6.95 -5.61
N LEU A 127 10.42 6.63 -6.23
CA LEU A 127 10.21 6.77 -7.67
C LEU A 127 10.38 8.21 -8.18
N MET A 128 9.89 9.20 -7.43
CA MET A 128 10.05 10.61 -7.82
C MET A 128 11.47 11.11 -7.56
N ALA A 129 12.09 10.70 -6.45
CA ALA A 129 13.46 11.07 -6.12
C ALA A 129 14.45 10.54 -7.17
N GLU A 130 14.33 9.28 -7.57
CA GLU A 130 15.18 8.67 -8.60
C GLU A 130 14.98 9.31 -9.99
N SER A 131 13.85 10.00 -10.22
CA SER A 131 13.59 10.74 -11.47
C SER A 131 14.25 12.13 -11.53
N GLU A 132 14.69 12.66 -10.40
CA GLU A 132 15.39 13.95 -10.31
C GLU A 132 16.91 13.81 -10.51
N ASP A 133 17.48 12.68 -10.10
CA ASP A 133 18.89 12.32 -10.29
C ASP A 133 19.26 12.03 -11.77
#